data_AF-A0A1I7XBU6-F1
#
_entry.id   AF-A0A1I7XBU6-F1
#
_cell.length_a   1.000
_cell.length_b   1.000
_cell.length_c   1.000
_cell.angle_alpha   90.00
_cell.angle_beta   90.00
_cell.angle_gamma   90.00
#
_symmetry.space_group_name_H-M   'P 1'
#
loop_
_entity.id
_entity.type
_entity.pdbx_description
1 polymer ?
#
loop_
_entity_poly.entity_id
_entity_poly.type
_entity_poly.pdbx_seq_one_letter_code
_entity_poly.pdbx_strand_id
1 'polypeptide(L)'
;MSKGKNITPNQRVMIKVLLEQNLNPVQIAKKLNLSRCAIQNAIKHINKFEMLENASRAPKKRSTTERIDRIIRRLSEDNRRLTARNIHNEIKKPLVSLKNWKARVEFTREHLTWSTADLTKVSKFNRFESDGKKYVRCRPGEECMPKCAILSITHGRDSMRVWAAFNRNEPGPLHIVEGIMDSTSYAKILQDNLLPYVRSQRLGRNWIFQQDNDPK
;
A
#
# COMPACT_ATOMS: atom_id res chain seq x y z
N MET A 1 -5.14 12.68 28.63
CA MET A 1 -5.08 11.66 29.70
C MET A 1 -5.90 12.14 30.89
N SER A 2 -6.63 11.26 31.59
CA SER A 2 -7.36 11.65 32.82
C SER A 2 -6.35 12.19 33.83
N LYS A 3 -6.60 13.40 34.37
CA LYS A 3 -5.72 14.06 35.35
C LYS A 3 -5.92 13.55 36.79
N GLY A 4 -6.85 12.63 37.04
CA GLY A 4 -7.20 12.14 38.38
C GLY A 4 -6.79 10.69 38.62
N LYS A 5 -6.41 10.36 39.86
CA LYS A 5 -6.26 8.98 40.34
C LYS A 5 -7.62 8.26 40.21
N ASN A 6 -7.64 7.10 39.56
CA ASN A 6 -8.85 6.29 39.46
C ASN A 6 -9.19 5.70 40.83
N ILE A 7 -10.47 5.70 41.21
CA ILE A 7 -10.94 5.04 42.42
C ILE A 7 -10.77 3.52 42.24
N THR A 8 -10.14 2.87 43.21
CA THR A 8 -9.95 1.42 43.19
C THR A 8 -11.25 0.68 43.49
N PRO A 9 -11.41 -0.58 43.06
CA PRO A 9 -12.59 -1.38 43.41
C PRO A 9 -12.82 -1.43 44.92
N ASN A 10 -11.77 -1.63 45.72
CA ASN A 10 -11.86 -1.65 47.19
C ASN A 10 -12.39 -0.33 47.77
N GLN A 11 -11.97 0.82 47.21
CA GLN A 11 -12.50 2.11 47.63
C GLN A 11 -13.98 2.25 47.27
N ARG A 12 -14.45 1.67 46.15
CA ARG A 12 -15.88 1.65 45.81
C ARG A 12 -16.69 0.76 46.74
N VAL A 13 -16.13 -0.37 47.20
CA VAL A 13 -16.76 -1.21 48.24
C VAL A 13 -16.94 -0.40 49.52
N MET A 14 -15.88 0.28 49.98
CA MET A 14 -15.98 1.16 51.15
C MET A 14 -17.00 2.29 50.96
N ILE A 15 -17.08 2.88 49.78
CA ILE A 15 -18.11 3.89 49.47
C ILE A 15 -19.52 3.29 49.60
N LYS A 16 -19.75 2.06 49.10
CA LYS A 16 -21.05 1.39 49.21
C LYS A 16 -21.43 1.13 50.67
N VAL A 17 -20.51 0.58 51.47
CA VAL A 17 -20.74 0.33 52.92
C VAL A 17 -21.02 1.64 53.67
N LEU A 18 -20.30 2.72 53.35
CA LEU A 18 -20.51 4.03 54.01
C LEU A 18 -21.84 4.69 53.58
N LEU A 19 -22.35 4.40 52.38
CA LEU A 19 -23.68 4.83 51.95
C LEU A 19 -24.79 4.09 52.70
N GLU A 20 -24.62 2.77 52.93
CA GLU A 20 -25.56 1.96 53.73
C GLU A 20 -25.65 2.45 55.19
N GLN A 21 -24.58 3.07 55.70
CA GLN A 21 -24.55 3.75 57.01
C GLN A 21 -25.16 5.17 56.99
N ASN A 22 -25.84 5.57 55.91
CA ASN A 22 -26.45 6.90 55.72
C ASN A 22 -25.50 8.09 55.87
N LEU A 23 -24.19 7.91 55.60
CA LEU A 23 -23.22 9.00 55.64
C LEU A 23 -23.34 9.91 54.40
N ASN A 24 -23.22 11.22 54.62
CA ASN A 24 -23.26 12.20 53.53
C ASN A 24 -21.99 12.09 52.66
N PRO A 25 -22.06 12.20 51.32
CA PRO A 25 -20.90 12.20 50.41
C PRO A 25 -19.72 13.09 50.85
N VAL A 26 -19.97 14.20 51.55
CA VAL A 26 -18.91 15.06 52.10
C VAL A 26 -18.17 14.40 53.28
N GLN A 27 -18.87 13.66 54.13
CA GLN A 27 -18.28 12.90 55.24
C GLN A 27 -17.50 11.68 54.72
N ILE A 28 -18.01 11.00 53.70
CA ILE A 28 -17.33 9.89 53.03
C ILE A 28 -16.02 10.37 52.40
N ALA A 29 -16.01 11.56 51.78
CA ALA A 29 -14.82 12.15 51.17
C ALA A 29 -13.71 12.41 52.19
N LYS A 30 -14.08 12.93 53.37
CA LYS A 30 -13.16 13.15 54.49
C LYS A 30 -12.63 11.82 55.06
N LYS A 31 -13.49 10.81 55.26
CA LYS A 31 -13.09 9.49 55.78
C LYS A 31 -12.13 8.74 54.86
N LEU A 32 -12.35 8.80 53.54
CA LEU A 32 -11.54 8.09 52.55
C LEU A 32 -10.37 8.93 52.00
N ASN A 33 -10.23 10.19 52.43
CA ASN A 33 -9.27 11.15 51.90
C ASN A 33 -9.30 11.23 50.35
N LEU A 34 -10.52 11.27 49.79
CA LEU A 34 -10.78 11.35 48.36
C LEU A 34 -11.48 12.67 48.02
N SER A 35 -11.33 13.14 46.77
CA SER A 35 -12.02 14.37 46.36
C SER A 35 -13.55 14.15 46.32
N ARG A 36 -14.31 15.17 46.70
CA ARG A 36 -15.79 15.16 46.68
C ARG A 36 -16.33 14.76 45.30
N CYS A 37 -15.73 15.28 44.23
CA CYS A 37 -16.13 14.97 42.86
C CYS A 37 -15.88 13.49 42.50
N ALA A 38 -14.80 12.89 43.01
CA ALA A 38 -14.52 11.47 42.77
C ALA A 38 -15.58 10.58 43.44
N ILE A 39 -15.98 10.91 44.68
CA ILE A 39 -17.06 10.18 45.37
C ILE A 39 -18.41 10.35 44.67
N GLN A 40 -18.77 11.56 44.25
CA GLN A 40 -20.01 11.80 43.50
C GLN A 40 -20.04 11.01 42.18
N ASN A 41 -18.92 10.94 41.47
CA ASN A 41 -18.81 10.14 40.24
C ASN A 41 -18.88 8.63 40.52
N ALA A 42 -18.31 8.16 41.64
CA ALA A 42 -18.43 6.77 42.07
C ALA A 42 -19.87 6.40 42.43
N ILE A 43 -20.58 7.23 43.18
CA ILE A 43 -22.01 7.02 43.52
C ILE A 43 -22.85 6.94 42.25
N LYS A 44 -22.65 7.89 41.31
CA LYS A 44 -23.33 7.86 40.00
C LYS A 44 -23.06 6.57 39.22
N HIS A 45 -21.83 6.06 39.28
CA HIS A 45 -21.48 4.79 38.62
C HIS A 45 -22.12 3.59 39.31
N ILE A 46 -22.09 3.53 40.65
CA ILE A 46 -22.68 2.44 41.44
C ILE A 46 -24.19 2.38 41.19
N ASN A 47 -24.89 3.52 41.21
CA ASN A 47 -26.33 3.55 40.95
C ASN A 47 -26.69 3.21 39.50
N LYS A 48 -25.80 3.50 38.54
CA LYS A 48 -26.06 3.26 37.10
C LYS A 48 -25.79 1.83 36.67
N PHE A 49 -24.76 1.20 37.22
CA PHE A 49 -24.29 -0.11 36.75
C PHE A 49 -24.37 -1.20 37.82
N GLU A 50 -24.62 -0.88 39.09
CA GLU A 50 -24.52 -1.80 40.25
C GLU A 50 -23.18 -2.54 40.37
N MET A 51 -22.18 -2.13 39.60
CA MET A 51 -20.87 -2.75 39.52
C MET A 51 -19.85 -1.97 40.35
N LEU A 52 -19.12 -2.71 41.18
CA LEU A 52 -18.04 -2.19 42.02
C LEU A 52 -16.70 -2.10 41.27
N GLU A 53 -16.60 -2.72 40.09
CA GLU A 53 -15.44 -2.62 39.22
C GLU A 53 -15.51 -1.40 38.28
N ASN A 54 -14.35 -0.99 37.79
CA ASN A 54 -14.27 0.04 36.76
C ASN A 54 -14.71 -0.56 35.41
N ALA A 55 -15.65 0.09 34.72
CA ALA A 55 -16.06 -0.35 33.39
C ALA A 55 -14.85 -0.44 32.43
N SER A 56 -14.73 -1.56 31.72
CA SER A 56 -13.71 -1.74 30.69
C SER A 56 -13.87 -0.67 29.62
N ARG A 57 -12.78 -0.03 29.22
CA ARG A 57 -12.81 0.91 28.10
C ARG A 57 -13.06 0.13 26.82
N ALA A 58 -13.87 0.70 25.94
CA ALA A 58 -14.03 0.18 24.59
C ALA A 58 -12.63 0.03 23.94
N PRO A 59 -12.30 -1.15 23.40
CA PRO A 59 -11.01 -1.37 22.78
C PRO A 59 -10.89 -0.49 21.54
N LYS A 60 -9.64 -0.14 21.21
CA LYS A 60 -9.35 0.55 19.94
C LYS A 60 -9.76 -0.36 18.78
N LYS A 61 -10.41 0.22 17.77
CA LYS A 61 -10.74 -0.50 16.53
C LYS A 61 -9.47 -1.08 15.90
N ARG A 62 -9.53 -2.34 15.46
CA ARG A 62 -8.43 -3.02 14.78
C ARG A 62 -8.18 -2.38 13.42
N SER A 63 -6.92 -2.38 12.97
CA SER A 63 -6.55 -1.91 11.63
C SER A 63 -6.82 -2.96 10.55
N THR A 64 -6.91 -4.24 10.93
CA THR A 64 -7.20 -5.34 10.02
C THR A 64 -8.66 -5.77 10.14
N THR A 65 -9.19 -6.29 9.03
CA THR A 65 -10.49 -6.96 8.99
C THR A 65 -10.31 -8.47 9.03
N GLU A 66 -11.33 -9.23 9.42
CA GLU A 66 -11.28 -10.70 9.45
C GLU A 66 -10.88 -11.33 8.11
N ARG A 67 -11.24 -10.67 6.99
CA ARG A 67 -10.81 -11.09 5.65
C ARG A 67 -9.29 -10.95 5.49
N ILE A 68 -8.72 -9.84 5.93
CA ILE A 68 -7.27 -9.59 5.87
C ILE A 68 -6.55 -10.58 6.79
N ASP A 69 -7.06 -10.83 8.00
CA ASP A 69 -6.48 -11.78 8.94
C ASP A 69 -6.45 -13.21 8.36
N ARG A 70 -7.51 -13.63 7.65
CA ARG A 70 -7.53 -14.92 6.93
C ARG A 70 -6.48 -15.00 5.82
N ILE A 71 -6.21 -13.90 5.12
CA ILE A 71 -5.16 -13.84 4.08
C ILE A 71 -3.77 -13.89 4.73
N ILE A 72 -3.55 -13.12 5.80
CA ILE A 72 -2.29 -13.15 6.57
C ILE A 72 -1.99 -14.56 7.05
N ARG A 73 -2.99 -15.23 7.65
CA ARG A 73 -2.84 -16.60 8.14
C ARG A 73 -2.45 -17.57 7.03
N ARG A 74 -3.16 -17.53 5.89
CA ARG A 74 -2.84 -18.37 4.72
C ARG A 74 -1.42 -18.14 4.23
N LEU A 75 -1.03 -16.88 3.99
CA LEU A 75 0.32 -16.55 3.52
C LEU A 75 1.42 -17.01 4.49
N SER A 76 1.17 -16.89 5.80
CA SER A 76 2.11 -17.32 6.83
C SER A 76 2.19 -18.86 6.95
N GLU A 77 1.09 -19.57 6.74
CA GLU A 77 1.03 -21.04 6.75
C GLU A 77 1.70 -21.63 5.50
N ASP A 78 1.46 -21.03 4.33
CA ASP A 78 2.03 -21.45 3.04
C ASP A 78 3.56 -21.30 3.02
N ASN A 79 4.10 -20.21 3.59
CA ASN A 79 5.53 -19.99 3.65
C ASN A 79 5.96 -19.34 4.97
N ARG A 80 6.45 -20.18 5.89
CA ARG A 80 6.95 -19.77 7.22
C ARG A 80 8.18 -18.86 7.19
N ARG A 81 8.86 -18.71 6.04
CA ARG A 81 10.01 -17.79 5.88
C ARG A 81 9.59 -16.37 5.48
N LEU A 82 8.30 -16.13 5.22
CA LEU A 82 7.84 -14.79 4.87
C LEU A 82 7.90 -13.85 6.07
N THR A 83 8.58 -12.72 5.90
CA THR A 83 8.57 -11.64 6.88
C THR A 83 7.25 -10.88 6.85
N ALA A 84 6.89 -10.23 7.95
CA ALA A 84 5.69 -9.39 8.04
C ALA A 84 5.63 -8.32 6.93
N ARG A 85 6.78 -7.77 6.53
CA ARG A 85 6.89 -6.80 5.43
C ARG A 85 6.53 -7.43 4.07
N ASN A 86 6.99 -8.65 3.82
CA ASN A 86 6.67 -9.36 2.59
C ASN A 86 5.17 -9.72 2.54
N ILE A 87 4.60 -10.20 3.65
CA ILE A 87 3.16 -10.50 3.75
C ILE A 87 2.34 -9.22 3.48
N HIS A 88 2.71 -8.10 4.09
CA HIS A 88 2.07 -6.82 3.84
C HIS A 88 2.17 -6.39 2.36
N ASN A 89 3.31 -6.60 1.71
CA ASN A 89 3.49 -6.27 0.30
C ASN A 89 2.64 -7.17 -0.61
N GLU A 90 2.55 -8.47 -0.33
CA GLU A 90 1.66 -9.39 -1.04
C GLU A 90 0.20 -8.95 -0.95
N ILE A 91 -0.25 -8.53 0.24
CA ILE A 91 -1.60 -8.01 0.46
C ILE A 91 -1.81 -6.68 -0.29
N LYS A 92 -0.76 -5.86 -0.43
CA LYS A 92 -0.79 -4.57 -1.14
C LYS A 92 -0.60 -4.66 -2.64
N LYS A 93 -0.17 -5.79 -3.21
CA LYS A 93 -0.06 -5.93 -4.67
C LYS A 93 -1.42 -5.58 -5.26
N PRO A 94 -1.47 -4.73 -6.31
CA PRO A 94 -2.74 -4.43 -6.96
C PRO A 94 -3.31 -5.77 -7.43
N LEU A 95 -4.41 -6.16 -6.78
CA LEU A 95 -5.17 -7.32 -7.20
C LEU A 95 -5.58 -7.03 -8.65
N VAL A 96 -5.06 -7.82 -9.58
CA VAL A 96 -5.54 -7.82 -10.95
C VAL A 96 -7.05 -8.00 -10.84
N SER A 97 -7.83 -7.03 -11.31
CA SER A 97 -9.28 -7.09 -11.22
C SER A 97 -9.76 -8.41 -11.82
N LEU A 98 -10.86 -8.98 -11.31
CA LEU A 98 -11.37 -10.25 -11.84
C LEU A 98 -11.60 -10.17 -13.36
N LYS A 99 -11.99 -9.00 -13.87
CA LYS A 99 -12.08 -8.68 -15.30
C LYS A 99 -10.74 -8.85 -16.02
N ASN A 100 -9.69 -8.18 -15.54
CA ASN A 100 -8.36 -8.27 -16.15
C ASN A 100 -7.75 -9.66 -16.03
N TRP A 101 -8.05 -10.39 -14.95
CA TRP A 101 -7.59 -11.76 -14.76
C TRP A 101 -8.23 -12.68 -15.81
N LYS A 102 -9.56 -12.62 -15.99
CA LYS A 102 -10.26 -13.39 -17.01
C LYS A 102 -9.74 -13.07 -18.41
N ALA A 103 -9.63 -11.78 -18.74
CA ALA A 103 -9.12 -11.35 -20.04
C ALA A 103 -7.68 -11.84 -20.31
N ARG A 104 -6.80 -11.83 -19.29
CA ARG A 104 -5.45 -12.38 -19.42
C ARG A 104 -5.47 -13.89 -19.65
N VAL A 105 -6.30 -14.63 -18.91
CA VAL A 105 -6.39 -16.10 -19.03
C VAL A 105 -6.94 -16.50 -20.40
N GLU A 106 -7.99 -15.83 -20.86
CA GLU A 106 -8.59 -16.04 -22.18
C GLU A 106 -7.58 -15.75 -23.29
N PHE A 107 -6.92 -14.58 -23.24
CA PHE A 107 -5.86 -14.23 -24.17
C PHE A 107 -4.73 -15.27 -24.19
N THR A 108 -4.25 -15.74 -23.03
CA THR A 108 -3.20 -16.78 -22.99
C THR A 108 -3.66 -18.13 -23.53
N ARG A 109 -4.94 -18.46 -23.40
CA ARG A 109 -5.50 -19.73 -23.89
C ARG A 109 -5.62 -19.71 -25.41
N GLU A 110 -6.10 -18.61 -25.97
CA GLU A 110 -6.20 -18.41 -27.43
C GLU A 110 -4.84 -18.39 -28.11
N HIS A 111 -3.84 -17.80 -27.44
CA HIS A 111 -2.50 -17.59 -27.98
C HIS A 111 -1.47 -18.58 -27.42
N LEU A 112 -1.91 -19.74 -26.90
CA LEU A 112 -1.03 -20.76 -26.32
C LEU A 112 -0.03 -21.33 -27.33
N THR A 113 -0.41 -21.37 -28.61
CA THR A 113 0.41 -21.86 -29.73
C THR A 113 1.31 -20.78 -30.33
N TRP A 114 1.23 -19.53 -29.86
CA TRP A 114 2.13 -18.47 -30.31
C TRP A 114 3.56 -18.77 -29.90
N SER A 115 4.47 -18.57 -30.84
CA SER A 115 5.90 -18.71 -30.58
C SER A 115 6.46 -17.39 -30.09
N THR A 116 7.70 -17.37 -29.59
CA THR A 116 8.41 -16.14 -29.17
C THR A 116 8.55 -15.10 -30.30
N ALA A 117 8.09 -15.42 -31.52
CA ALA A 117 8.13 -14.57 -32.69
C ALA A 117 7.11 -13.41 -32.70
N ASP A 118 6.06 -13.48 -31.88
CA ASP A 118 4.88 -12.60 -32.00
C ASP A 118 4.86 -11.43 -31.00
N LEU A 119 5.95 -11.25 -30.24
CA LEU A 119 5.99 -10.30 -29.12
C LEU A 119 6.72 -9.00 -29.49
N THR A 120 5.97 -7.91 -29.63
CA THR A 120 6.49 -6.53 -29.61
C THR A 120 6.21 -5.89 -28.25
N LYS A 121 7.25 -5.37 -27.58
CA LYS A 121 7.10 -4.71 -26.27
C LYS A 121 7.62 -3.26 -26.33
N VAL A 122 6.77 -2.33 -25.93
CA VAL A 122 7.17 -0.94 -25.68
C VAL A 122 7.77 -0.86 -24.27
N SER A 123 8.93 -0.21 -24.13
CA SER A 123 9.60 -0.01 -22.85
C SER A 123 9.95 1.46 -22.64
N LYS A 124 9.67 1.97 -21.43
CA LYS A 124 10.05 3.32 -21.01
C LYS A 124 11.48 3.30 -20.52
N PHE A 125 12.32 4.18 -21.05
CA PHE A 125 13.67 4.42 -20.56
C PHE A 125 13.74 5.76 -19.81
N ASN A 126 14.44 5.80 -18.68
CA ASN A 126 14.67 7.04 -17.96
C ASN A 126 16.04 7.62 -18.39
N ARG A 127 16.10 8.91 -18.74
CA ARG A 127 17.34 9.54 -19.26
C ARG A 127 18.41 9.77 -18.21
N PHE A 128 18.03 10.10 -16.98
CA PHE A 128 19.00 10.54 -15.97
C PHE A 128 19.20 9.59 -14.80
N GLU A 129 18.26 8.68 -14.50
CA GLU A 129 18.39 7.78 -13.35
C GLU A 129 17.61 6.48 -13.58
N SER A 130 18.20 5.33 -13.24
CA SER A 130 17.44 4.10 -13.09
C SER A 130 16.61 4.16 -11.81
N ASP A 131 15.40 3.62 -11.83
CA ASP A 131 14.51 3.52 -10.64
C ASP A 131 15.04 2.51 -9.59
N GLY A 132 16.24 1.96 -9.82
CA GLY A 132 16.87 0.96 -8.99
C GLY A 132 17.49 1.55 -7.71
N LYS A 133 17.79 0.65 -6.76
CA LYS A 133 18.52 1.04 -5.54
C LYS A 133 19.92 1.53 -5.93
N LYS A 134 20.25 2.75 -5.52
CA LYS A 134 21.63 3.27 -5.58
C LYS A 134 22.33 2.96 -4.27
N TYR A 135 23.55 2.44 -4.35
CA TYR A 135 24.36 2.13 -3.18
C TYR A 135 25.42 3.23 -2.99
N VAL A 136 25.52 3.77 -1.78
CA VAL A 136 26.55 4.74 -1.38
C VAL A 136 27.32 4.16 -0.21
N ARG A 137 28.65 4.30 -0.22
CA ARG A 137 29.49 3.93 0.93
C ARG A 137 29.51 5.09 1.91
N CYS A 138 28.98 4.87 3.11
CA CYS A 138 28.95 5.84 4.21
C CYS A 138 29.54 5.22 5.47
N ARG A 139 30.29 6.01 6.24
CA ARG A 139 30.70 5.62 7.60
C ARG A 139 29.53 5.83 8.57
N PRO A 140 29.42 5.03 9.64
CA PRO A 140 28.40 5.24 10.67
C PRO A 140 28.44 6.69 11.20
N GLY A 141 27.33 7.40 11.15
CA GLY A 141 27.23 8.81 11.61
C GLY A 141 27.42 9.89 10.52
N GLU A 142 27.87 9.53 9.31
CA GLU A 142 28.00 10.47 8.17
C GLU A 142 26.83 10.38 7.16
N GLU A 143 25.78 9.63 7.51
CA GLU A 143 24.70 9.23 6.58
C GLU A 143 23.95 10.41 5.94
N CYS A 144 23.87 11.55 6.63
CA CYS A 144 23.19 12.76 6.16
C CYS A 144 24.14 13.79 5.50
N MET A 145 25.42 13.48 5.32
CA MET A 145 26.34 14.41 4.65
C MET A 145 26.03 14.50 3.16
N PRO A 146 26.13 15.67 2.51
CA PRO A 146 25.89 15.81 1.06
C PRO A 146 26.75 14.88 0.20
N LYS A 147 27.96 14.52 0.65
CA LYS A 147 28.85 13.54 0.02
C LYS A 147 28.31 12.09 0.04
N CYS A 148 27.41 11.81 0.98
CA CYS A 148 26.82 10.51 1.29
C CYS A 148 25.34 10.43 0.87
N ALA A 149 24.73 11.56 0.48
CA ALA A 149 23.37 11.67 0.01
C ALA A 149 23.35 11.85 -1.51
N ILE A 150 22.76 10.90 -2.24
CA ILE A 150 22.44 11.13 -3.65
C ILE A 150 21.20 12.00 -3.67
N LEU A 151 21.34 13.22 -4.19
CA LEU A 151 20.20 14.10 -4.44
C LEU A 151 19.25 13.38 -5.41
N SER A 152 18.10 12.94 -4.91
CA SER A 152 17.01 12.48 -5.77
C SER A 152 16.34 13.72 -6.35
N ILE A 153 16.48 13.92 -7.66
CA ILE A 153 15.74 14.99 -8.34
C ILE A 153 14.27 14.57 -8.37
N THR A 154 13.52 15.03 -7.37
CA THR A 154 12.08 14.82 -7.27
C THR A 154 11.40 15.69 -8.32
N HIS A 155 10.98 15.07 -9.41
CA HIS A 155 10.03 15.60 -10.39
C HIS A 155 10.47 16.88 -11.10
N GLY A 156 10.94 16.75 -12.35
CA GLY A 156 10.90 17.95 -13.20
C GLY A 156 11.77 18.04 -14.44
N ARG A 157 12.49 17.01 -14.92
CA ARG A 157 13.16 17.14 -16.23
C ARG A 157 13.39 15.83 -16.99
N ASP A 158 12.97 15.87 -18.26
CA ASP A 158 13.31 15.04 -19.40
C ASP A 158 13.43 13.52 -19.19
N SER A 159 12.32 12.86 -18.82
CA SER A 159 12.17 11.45 -19.19
C SER A 159 11.98 11.37 -20.71
N MET A 160 12.98 10.86 -21.42
CA MET A 160 12.82 10.54 -22.85
C MET A 160 11.84 9.39 -22.99
N ARG A 161 10.77 9.62 -23.74
CA ARG A 161 9.88 8.53 -24.17
C ARG A 161 10.45 8.00 -25.48
N VAL A 162 10.43 6.69 -25.62
CA VAL A 162 10.95 6.04 -26.81
C VAL A 162 9.89 5.07 -27.28
N TRP A 163 9.57 5.13 -28.56
CA TRP A 163 8.84 4.07 -29.23
C TRP A 163 9.86 3.15 -29.91
N ALA A 164 9.71 1.85 -29.72
CA ALA A 164 10.55 0.87 -30.39
C ALA A 164 9.70 -0.31 -30.84
N ALA A 165 10.01 -0.82 -32.02
CA ALA A 165 9.53 -2.11 -32.50
C ALA A 165 10.69 -3.08 -32.59
N PHE A 166 10.42 -4.39 -32.51
CA PHE A 166 11.41 -5.42 -32.79
C PHE A 166 10.68 -6.67 -33.28
N ASN A 167 11.38 -7.54 -34.00
CA ASN A 167 10.86 -8.86 -34.34
C ASN A 167 11.77 -9.93 -33.72
N ARG A 168 11.46 -11.21 -33.96
CA ARG A 168 12.29 -12.34 -33.47
C ARG A 168 13.76 -12.25 -33.89
N ASN A 169 13.99 -11.83 -35.13
CA ASN A 169 15.25 -11.97 -35.82
C ASN A 169 16.14 -10.75 -35.59
N GLU A 170 15.54 -9.56 -35.54
CA GLU A 170 16.24 -8.28 -35.52
C GLU A 170 15.52 -7.24 -34.65
N PRO A 171 16.29 -6.39 -33.93
CA PRO A 171 15.78 -5.16 -33.36
C PRO A 171 15.21 -4.28 -34.47
N GLY A 172 14.03 -3.72 -34.22
CA GLY A 172 13.39 -2.82 -35.17
C GLY A 172 13.69 -1.35 -34.87
N PRO A 173 12.98 -0.44 -35.55
CA PRO A 173 13.22 1.00 -35.44
C PRO A 173 12.97 1.50 -34.03
N LEU A 174 13.82 2.43 -33.61
CA LEU A 174 13.73 3.14 -32.35
C LEU A 174 13.53 4.63 -32.64
N HIS A 175 12.43 5.19 -32.15
CA HIS A 175 12.03 6.57 -32.36
C HIS A 175 11.93 7.29 -31.00
N ILE A 176 12.69 8.37 -30.85
CA ILE A 176 12.64 9.21 -29.66
C ILE A 176 11.43 10.13 -29.77
N VAL A 177 10.58 10.11 -28.75
CA VAL A 177 9.31 10.84 -28.72
C VAL A 177 9.51 12.09 -27.88
N GLU A 178 9.41 13.24 -28.54
CA GLU A 178 9.49 14.54 -27.88
C GLU A 178 8.13 14.91 -27.27
N GLY A 179 8.08 15.03 -25.94
CA GLY A 179 6.88 15.44 -25.22
C GLY A 179 5.88 14.31 -24.91
N ILE A 180 4.60 14.69 -24.80
CA ILE A 180 3.50 13.76 -24.54
C ILE A 180 3.00 13.21 -25.89
N MET A 181 3.04 11.89 -26.04
CA MET A 181 2.52 11.20 -27.22
C MET A 181 0.99 11.27 -27.23
N ASP A 182 0.43 11.92 -28.24
CA ASP A 182 -0.99 11.90 -28.59
C ASP A 182 -1.29 10.78 -29.62
N SER A 183 -2.57 10.53 -29.88
CA SER A 183 -3.00 9.55 -30.88
C SER A 183 -2.49 9.89 -32.29
N THR A 184 -2.39 11.17 -32.66
CA THR A 184 -1.94 11.58 -34.00
C THR A 184 -0.44 11.38 -34.21
N SER A 185 0.40 11.73 -33.23
CA SER A 185 1.84 11.42 -33.26
C SER A 185 2.07 9.93 -33.24
N TYR A 186 1.27 9.15 -32.50
CA TYR A 186 1.39 7.70 -32.51
C TYR A 186 1.11 7.13 -33.91
N ALA A 187 0.03 7.55 -34.56
CA ALA A 187 -0.29 7.11 -35.93
C ALA A 187 0.83 7.47 -36.93
N LYS A 188 1.41 8.66 -36.83
CA LYS A 188 2.57 9.08 -37.63
C LYS A 188 3.79 8.20 -37.37
N ILE A 189 4.10 7.91 -36.10
CA ILE A 189 5.22 7.03 -35.74
C ILE A 189 5.05 5.64 -36.36
N LEU A 190 3.82 5.09 -36.36
CA LEU A 190 3.54 3.81 -37.02
C LEU A 190 3.71 3.91 -38.55
N GLN A 191 3.22 4.97 -39.17
CA GLN A 191 3.33 5.16 -40.60
C GLN A 191 4.79 5.34 -41.07
N ASP A 192 5.58 6.10 -40.31
CA ASP A 192 6.93 6.51 -40.69
C ASP A 192 7.98 5.48 -40.27
N ASN A 193 7.77 4.75 -39.17
CA ASN A 193 8.74 3.80 -38.65
C ASN A 193 8.30 2.34 -38.82
N LEU A 194 7.06 1.99 -38.47
CA LEU A 194 6.60 0.60 -38.49
C LEU A 194 6.41 0.08 -39.92
N LEU A 195 5.66 0.81 -40.77
CA LEU A 195 5.35 0.32 -42.11
C LEU A 195 6.60 0.12 -42.99
N PRO A 196 7.59 1.04 -43.01
CA PRO A 196 8.83 0.82 -43.75
C PRO A 196 9.63 -0.36 -43.20
N TYR A 197 9.64 -0.52 -41.87
CA TYR A 197 10.31 -1.66 -41.24
C TYR A 197 9.69 -3.00 -41.66
N VAL A 198 8.36 -3.14 -41.58
CA VAL A 198 7.63 -4.35 -42.01
C VAL A 198 7.93 -4.68 -43.48
N ARG A 199 7.94 -3.67 -44.35
CA ARG A 199 8.28 -3.84 -45.77
C ARG A 199 9.73 -4.28 -45.97
N SER A 200 10.68 -3.67 -45.26
CA SER A 200 12.10 -4.00 -45.36
C SER A 200 12.42 -5.42 -44.91
N GLN A 201 11.75 -5.87 -43.84
CA GLN A 201 11.89 -7.21 -43.27
C GLN A 201 11.15 -8.28 -44.07
N ARG A 202 10.46 -7.90 -45.16
CA ARG A 202 9.62 -8.79 -45.99
C ARG A 202 8.67 -9.63 -45.16
N LEU A 203 8.15 -9.07 -44.06
CA LEU A 203 7.14 -9.73 -43.28
C LEU A 203 5.93 -9.93 -44.20
N GLY A 204 5.50 -11.18 -44.35
CA GLY A 204 4.38 -11.53 -45.22
C GLY A 204 3.09 -10.79 -44.82
N ARG A 205 2.02 -10.95 -45.59
CA ARG A 205 0.74 -10.26 -45.35
C ARG A 205 0.09 -10.59 -43.99
N ASN A 206 0.55 -11.64 -43.29
CA ASN A 206 -0.04 -12.15 -42.06
C ASN A 206 0.77 -11.75 -40.80
N TRP A 207 1.50 -10.64 -40.83
CA TRP A 207 2.19 -10.16 -39.65
C TRP A 207 1.20 -9.62 -38.61
N ILE A 208 1.49 -9.83 -37.34
CA ILE A 208 0.66 -9.38 -36.22
C ILE A 208 1.38 -8.23 -35.51
N PHE A 209 0.66 -7.15 -35.25
CA PHE A 209 1.16 -6.04 -34.45
C PHE A 209 0.61 -6.12 -33.03
N GLN A 210 1.49 -6.20 -32.03
CA GLN A 210 1.10 -6.19 -30.63
C GLN A 210 1.45 -4.85 -29.96
N GLN A 211 0.47 -4.25 -29.31
CA GLN A 211 0.62 -3.03 -28.51
C GLN A 211 -0.21 -3.13 -27.22
N ASP A 212 -0.02 -2.19 -26.30
CA ASP A 212 -0.85 -2.07 -25.11
C ASP A 212 -2.21 -1.41 -25.41
N ASN A 213 -3.17 -1.60 -24.51
CA ASN A 213 -4.51 -1.00 -24.61
C ASN A 213 -4.54 0.42 -24.02
N ASP A 214 -3.53 1.24 -24.32
CA ASP A 214 -3.43 2.61 -23.82
C ASP A 214 -4.47 3.51 -24.55
N PRO A 215 -5.40 4.16 -23.84
CA PRO A 215 -6.34 5.11 -24.43
C PRO A 215 -5.61 6.44 -24.73
N LYS A 216 -4.88 6.48 -25.85
CA LYS A 216 -4.29 7.71 -26.39
C LYS A 216 -5.26 8.51 -27.23
#